data_AF-A0A074W572-F1
#
_entry.id   AF-A0A074W572-F1
#
_cell.length_a   1.000
_cell.length_b   1.000
_cell.length_c   1.000
_cell.angle_alpha   90.00
_cell.angle_beta   90.00
_cell.angle_gamma   90.00
#
_symmetry.space_group_name_H-M   'P 1'
#
loop_
_entity.id
_entity.type
_entity.pdbx_description
1 polymer ?
#
loop_
_entity_poly.entity_id
_entity_poly.type
_entity_poly.pdbx_seq_one_letter_code
_entity_poly.pdbx_strand_id
1 'polypeptide(L)'
;CVAQPTGISYTSTPDSDTAFLADKYYSDAAAAAQAPAGYTEAFKNLNASNNALGYLGFSLMSSYNPSVCAARCDKVNGCQAINIYFERDPTVDPNDASCADSYGKSYVQIKCVYWGGPVTASNALNFGQYRNKFHVVIAGSNGYV
;
A
#
# COMPACT_ATOMS: atom_id res chain seq x y z
N CYS A 1 -15.25 -11.46 -15.49
CA CYS A 1 -14.36 -10.91 -14.47
C CYS A 1 -13.57 -9.76 -15.01
N VAL A 2 -13.64 -8.62 -14.34
CA VAL A 2 -12.72 -7.49 -14.57
C VAL A 2 -11.40 -7.78 -13.87
N ALA A 3 -10.31 -7.89 -14.64
CA ALA A 3 -8.98 -8.06 -14.10
C ALA A 3 -8.52 -6.80 -13.36
N GLN A 4 -7.87 -6.98 -12.21
CA GLN A 4 -7.23 -5.90 -11.49
C GLN A 4 -5.78 -5.72 -11.96
N PRO A 5 -5.16 -4.55 -11.70
CA PRO A 5 -3.75 -4.35 -12.00
C PRO A 5 -2.87 -5.44 -11.40
N THR A 6 -1.88 -5.89 -12.16
CA THR A 6 -0.86 -6.83 -11.67
C THR A 6 0.03 -6.16 -10.64
N GLY A 7 0.46 -6.93 -9.64
CA GLY A 7 1.37 -6.46 -8.60
C GLY A 7 2.83 -6.86 -8.85
N ILE A 8 3.62 -6.87 -7.79
CA ILE A 8 4.99 -7.43 -7.81
C ILE A 8 4.94 -8.96 -7.93
N SER A 9 6.06 -9.56 -8.35
CA SER A 9 6.22 -11.02 -8.41
C SER A 9 6.51 -11.63 -7.03
N TYR A 10 5.64 -11.36 -6.06
CA TYR A 10 5.66 -11.92 -4.70
C TYR A 10 4.22 -12.20 -4.24
N THR A 11 4.03 -13.28 -3.47
CA THR A 11 2.75 -13.61 -2.85
C THR A 11 3.03 -14.37 -1.56
N SER A 12 2.38 -13.95 -0.47
CA SER A 12 2.49 -14.65 0.81
C SER A 12 1.95 -16.08 0.70
N THR A 13 2.53 -17.00 1.46
CA THR A 13 2.13 -18.41 1.48
C THR A 13 1.69 -18.81 2.89
N PRO A 14 0.42 -19.22 3.10
CA PRO A 14 -0.67 -19.29 2.13
C PRO A 14 -1.13 -17.90 1.64
N ASP A 15 -1.83 -17.83 0.51
CA ASP A 15 -2.42 -16.57 0.00
C ASP A 15 -3.69 -16.21 0.80
N SER A 16 -3.49 -15.66 2.00
CA SER A 16 -4.53 -15.16 2.89
C SER A 16 -4.16 -13.79 3.46
N ASP A 17 -5.16 -13.09 3.97
CA ASP A 17 -4.97 -11.83 4.68
C ASP A 17 -4.10 -11.99 5.94
N THR A 18 -4.33 -13.05 6.70
CA THR A 18 -3.58 -13.35 7.93
C THR A 18 -2.13 -13.66 7.63
N ALA A 19 -1.86 -14.46 6.60
CA ALA A 19 -0.50 -14.77 6.18
C ALA A 19 0.20 -13.53 5.62
N PHE A 20 -0.51 -12.69 4.85
CA PHE A 20 0.02 -11.42 4.35
C PHE A 20 0.43 -10.47 5.49
N LEU A 21 -0.42 -10.30 6.51
CA LEU A 21 -0.13 -9.45 7.66
C LEU A 21 1.01 -9.98 8.55
N ALA A 22 1.29 -11.28 8.52
CA ALA A 22 2.37 -11.92 9.27
C ALA A 22 3.68 -12.06 8.47
N ASP A 23 3.65 -11.76 7.18
CA ASP A 23 4.77 -12.01 6.27
C ASP A 23 5.92 -11.02 6.49
N LYS A 24 7.08 -11.55 6.86
CA LYS A 24 8.28 -10.76 7.14
C LYS A 24 8.82 -10.04 5.92
N TYR A 25 8.53 -10.51 4.70
CA TYR A 25 8.97 -9.84 3.48
C TYR A 25 8.56 -8.36 3.47
N TYR A 26 7.33 -8.04 3.88
CA TYR A 26 6.83 -6.66 3.90
C TYR A 26 7.45 -5.85 5.04
N SER A 27 7.52 -6.43 6.24
CA SER A 27 8.07 -5.73 7.40
C SER A 27 9.56 -5.45 7.26
N ASP A 28 10.31 -6.38 6.69
CA ASP A 28 11.75 -6.26 6.51
C ASP A 28 12.07 -5.22 5.43
N ALA A 29 11.31 -5.20 4.33
CA ALA A 29 11.44 -4.16 3.31
C ALA A 29 11.13 -2.76 3.86
N ALA A 30 10.04 -2.63 4.63
CA ALA A 30 9.66 -1.37 5.26
C ALA A 30 10.68 -0.91 6.31
N ALA A 31 11.19 -1.83 7.14
CA ALA A 31 12.18 -1.53 8.18
C ALA A 31 13.53 -1.09 7.58
N ALA A 32 13.98 -1.75 6.52
CA ALA A 32 15.24 -1.45 5.84
C ALA A 32 15.20 -0.16 5.01
N ALA A 33 14.01 0.31 4.63
CA ALA A 33 13.86 1.50 3.81
C ALA A 33 14.33 2.78 4.53
N GLN A 34 15.09 3.60 3.81
CA GLN A 34 15.58 4.89 4.31
C GLN A 34 14.65 6.02 3.89
N ALA A 35 14.63 7.09 4.70
CA ALA A 35 13.91 8.30 4.35
C ALA A 35 14.47 8.91 3.05
N PRO A 36 13.60 9.38 2.13
CA PRO A 36 14.03 10.14 0.96
C PRO A 36 14.79 11.42 1.34
N ALA A 37 15.67 11.90 0.45
CA ALA A 37 16.31 13.19 0.65
C ALA A 37 15.27 14.31 0.77
N GLY A 38 15.40 15.15 1.79
CA GLY A 38 14.46 16.24 2.07
C GLY A 38 13.22 15.84 2.88
N TYR A 39 13.05 14.55 3.17
CA TYR A 39 11.94 14.04 3.99
C TYR A 39 12.44 13.51 5.33
N THR A 40 11.56 13.58 6.33
CA THR A 40 11.72 12.96 7.66
C THR A 40 10.75 11.78 7.79
N GLU A 41 11.21 10.70 8.41
CA GLU A 41 10.36 9.56 8.74
C GLU A 41 9.37 9.94 9.87
N ALA A 42 8.07 9.88 9.57
CA ALA A 42 7.00 10.13 10.53
C ALA A 42 6.59 8.84 11.27
N PHE A 43 6.61 7.72 10.56
CA PHE A 43 6.38 6.38 11.10
C PHE A 43 6.89 5.32 10.14
N LYS A 44 7.07 4.11 10.65
CA LYS A 44 7.60 2.99 9.89
C LYS A 44 6.92 1.68 10.27
N ASN A 45 6.75 0.82 9.27
CA ASN A 45 6.25 -0.54 9.37
C ASN A 45 4.92 -0.69 10.13
N LEU A 46 3.92 0.12 9.78
CA LEU A 46 2.55 -0.08 10.28
C LEU A 46 1.75 -1.02 9.35
N ASN A 47 0.67 -1.60 9.90
CA ASN A 47 -0.31 -2.40 9.15
C ASN A 47 -1.53 -1.57 8.71
N ALA A 48 -1.33 -0.27 8.51
CA ALA A 48 -2.37 0.66 8.06
C ALA A 48 -1.76 1.77 7.20
N SER A 49 -2.52 2.24 6.21
CA SER A 49 -2.20 3.45 5.45
C SER A 49 -2.84 4.68 6.08
N ASN A 50 -2.41 5.86 5.66
CA ASN A 50 -3.00 7.11 6.12
C ASN A 50 -4.45 7.26 5.62
N ASN A 51 -5.30 7.76 6.52
CA ASN A 51 -6.62 8.33 6.25
C ASN A 51 -6.56 9.78 6.74
N ALA A 52 -6.08 10.66 5.87
CA ALA A 52 -5.75 12.05 6.19
C ALA A 52 -6.43 13.02 5.21
N LEU A 53 -6.28 14.33 5.46
CA LEU A 53 -6.72 15.36 4.52
C LEU A 53 -5.70 15.56 3.40
N GLY A 54 -6.17 16.02 2.25
CA GLY A 54 -5.31 16.35 1.11
C GLY A 54 -4.79 15.14 0.37
N TYR A 55 -5.61 14.10 0.16
CA TYR A 55 -5.26 12.99 -0.73
C TYR A 55 -5.06 13.49 -2.17
N LEU A 56 -3.89 13.22 -2.75
CA LEU A 56 -3.52 13.67 -4.11
C LEU A 56 -3.37 12.51 -5.10
N GLY A 57 -3.89 11.33 -4.74
CA GLY A 57 -3.79 10.12 -5.55
C GLY A 57 -2.59 9.25 -5.18
N PHE A 58 -2.32 8.25 -6.03
CA PHE A 58 -1.24 7.29 -5.82
C PHE A 58 -0.66 6.81 -7.14
N SER A 59 0.49 6.14 -7.05
CA SER A 59 1.02 5.33 -8.14
C SER A 59 1.40 3.93 -7.65
N LEU A 60 1.30 2.96 -8.55
CA LEU A 60 1.80 1.61 -8.32
C LEU A 60 3.31 1.57 -8.60
N MET A 61 4.02 0.78 -7.80
CA MET A 61 5.47 0.62 -7.89
C MET A 61 5.86 -0.85 -8.10
N SER A 62 6.96 -1.06 -8.81
CA SER A 62 7.55 -2.39 -9.00
C SER A 62 8.49 -2.81 -7.87
N SER A 63 8.88 -1.87 -7.00
CA SER A 63 9.80 -2.10 -5.87
C SER A 63 9.49 -1.13 -4.73
N TYR A 64 9.77 -1.54 -3.49
CA TYR A 64 9.58 -0.69 -2.32
C TYR A 64 10.73 0.32 -2.21
N ASN A 65 10.52 1.53 -2.74
CA ASN A 65 11.55 2.56 -2.82
C ASN A 65 10.98 3.94 -2.47
N PRO A 66 11.14 4.41 -1.22
CA PRO A 66 10.64 5.72 -0.80
C PRO A 66 11.20 6.87 -1.64
N SER A 67 12.47 6.83 -2.05
CA SER A 67 13.10 7.91 -2.82
C SER A 67 12.45 8.08 -4.20
N VAL A 68 12.11 6.98 -4.87
CA VAL A 68 11.36 7.03 -6.13
C VAL A 68 9.92 7.48 -5.89
N CYS A 69 9.31 7.12 -4.77
CA CYS A 69 7.98 7.58 -4.38
C CYS A 69 7.95 9.11 -4.16
N ALA A 70 8.92 9.65 -3.42
CA ALA A 70 9.10 11.08 -3.21
C ALA A 70 9.35 11.84 -4.53
N ALA A 71 10.22 11.33 -5.40
CA ALA A 71 10.47 11.96 -6.70
C ALA A 71 9.23 12.01 -7.62
N ARG A 72 8.21 11.17 -7.37
CA ARG A 72 6.90 11.27 -8.03
C ARG A 72 6.00 12.30 -7.34
N CYS A 73 6.02 12.38 -6.02
CA CYS A 73 5.35 13.42 -5.23
C CYS A 73 5.81 14.82 -5.66
N ASP A 74 7.10 15.03 -5.93
CA ASP A 74 7.67 16.30 -6.41
C ASP A 74 7.03 16.82 -7.71
N LYS A 75 6.42 15.92 -8.50
CA LYS A 75 5.75 16.24 -9.77
C LYS A 75 4.26 16.52 -9.60
N VAL A 76 3.72 16.35 -8.40
CA VAL A 76 2.32 16.56 -8.06
C VAL A 76 2.21 17.88 -7.30
N ASN A 77 1.54 18.86 -7.91
CA ASN A 77 1.36 20.18 -7.30
C ASN A 77 0.69 20.06 -5.92
N GLY A 78 1.33 20.63 -4.90
CA GLY A 78 0.85 20.62 -3.52
C GLY A 78 1.16 19.35 -2.73
N CYS A 79 1.92 18.41 -3.27
CA CYS A 79 2.36 17.23 -2.53
C CYS A 79 3.44 17.61 -1.50
N GLN A 80 3.22 17.21 -0.25
CA GLN A 80 4.07 17.53 0.90
C GLN A 80 4.52 16.29 1.66
N ALA A 81 3.82 15.17 1.48
CA ALA A 81 4.09 13.95 2.21
C ALA A 81 3.76 12.72 1.36
N ILE A 82 4.41 11.60 1.68
CA ILE A 82 4.15 10.32 1.04
C ILE A 82 3.84 9.23 2.06
N ASN A 83 3.00 8.28 1.65
CA ASN A 83 2.81 7.02 2.36
C ASN A 83 3.04 5.87 1.38
N ILE A 84 4.05 5.05 1.66
CA ILE A 84 4.40 3.89 0.85
C ILE A 84 4.12 2.60 1.63
N TYR A 85 3.41 1.65 1.04
CA TYR A 85 2.99 0.42 1.70
C TYR A 85 2.71 -0.71 0.72
N PHE A 86 2.67 -1.94 1.24
CA PHE A 86 2.17 -3.10 0.51
C PHE A 86 0.66 -3.25 0.75
N GLU A 87 -0.10 -3.57 -0.30
CA GLU A 87 -1.53 -3.88 -0.22
C GLU A 87 -1.81 -5.22 -0.88
N ARG A 88 -2.57 -6.07 -0.19
CA ARG A 88 -3.10 -7.31 -0.76
C ARG A 88 -4.35 -6.97 -1.56
N ASP A 89 -4.26 -6.98 -2.89
CA ASP A 89 -5.37 -6.69 -3.80
C ASP A 89 -5.85 -7.96 -4.49
N PRO A 90 -7.15 -8.11 -4.80
CA PRO A 90 -7.66 -9.28 -5.51
C PRO A 90 -7.20 -9.26 -6.97
N THR A 91 -6.98 -10.42 -7.59
CA THR A 91 -6.59 -10.50 -9.01
C THR A 91 -7.72 -10.10 -9.99
N VAL A 92 -8.96 -10.14 -9.52
CA VAL A 92 -10.18 -9.75 -10.26
C VAL A 92 -11.11 -8.95 -9.33
N ASP A 93 -12.03 -8.15 -9.87
CA ASP A 93 -13.03 -7.44 -9.06
C ASP A 93 -13.95 -8.44 -8.30
N PRO A 94 -13.91 -8.50 -6.95
CA PRO A 94 -14.74 -9.42 -6.19
C PRO A 94 -16.25 -9.11 -6.19
N ASN A 95 -16.63 -7.90 -6.62
CA ASN A 95 -18.04 -7.48 -6.72
C ASN A 95 -18.67 -7.77 -8.09
N ASP A 96 -17.86 -8.15 -9.09
CA ASP A 96 -18.34 -8.56 -10.40
C ASP A 96 -19.03 -9.94 -10.28
N ALA A 97 -20.33 -10.01 -10.59
CA ALA A 97 -21.11 -11.23 -10.51
C ALA A 97 -20.58 -12.36 -11.42
N SER A 98 -19.84 -12.02 -12.48
CA SER A 98 -19.18 -13.01 -13.34
C SER A 98 -17.95 -13.66 -12.69
N CYS A 99 -17.58 -13.25 -11.46
CA CYS A 99 -16.47 -13.77 -10.67
C CYS A 99 -16.89 -14.65 -9.49
N ALA A 100 -18.08 -15.26 -9.55
CA ALA A 100 -18.45 -16.28 -8.58
C ALA A 100 -17.30 -17.29 -8.42
N ASP A 101 -16.80 -17.40 -7.18
CA ASP A 101 -15.78 -18.35 -6.72
C ASP A 101 -14.31 -18.14 -7.14
N SER A 102 -13.95 -17.02 -7.80
CA SER A 102 -12.58 -16.80 -8.34
C SER A 102 -11.73 -15.69 -7.68
N TYR A 103 -12.28 -14.96 -6.71
CA TYR A 103 -11.58 -13.83 -6.05
C TYR A 103 -10.57 -14.24 -4.96
N GLY A 104 -10.32 -15.52 -4.71
CA GLY A 104 -9.41 -15.96 -3.63
C GLY A 104 -7.93 -15.63 -3.85
N LYS A 105 -7.51 -15.43 -5.11
CA LYS A 105 -6.12 -15.11 -5.48
C LYS A 105 -5.84 -13.63 -5.36
N SER A 106 -4.68 -13.29 -4.82
CA SER A 106 -4.21 -11.90 -4.68
C SER A 106 -3.01 -11.56 -5.56
N TYR A 107 -2.88 -10.27 -5.83
CA TYR A 107 -1.62 -9.62 -6.16
C TYR A 107 -1.16 -8.80 -4.97
N VAL A 108 0.15 -8.64 -4.84
CA VAL A 108 0.74 -7.70 -3.90
C VAL A 108 1.07 -6.40 -4.62
N GLN A 109 0.38 -5.34 -4.24
CA GLN A 109 0.65 -4.00 -4.75
C GLN A 109 1.63 -3.27 -3.84
N ILE A 110 2.50 -2.44 -4.43
CA ILE A 110 3.24 -1.42 -3.70
C ILE A 110 2.63 -0.09 -4.08
N LYS A 111 1.92 0.53 -3.13
CA LYS A 111 1.28 1.83 -3.35
C LYS A 111 2.17 2.93 -2.80
N CYS A 112 2.39 3.94 -3.63
CA CYS A 112 2.98 5.22 -3.25
C CYS A 112 1.88 6.28 -3.29
N VAL A 113 1.37 6.66 -2.12
CA VAL A 113 0.28 7.61 -1.96
C VAL A 113 0.84 9.00 -1.67
N TYR A 114 0.25 10.01 -2.32
CA TYR A 114 0.64 11.41 -2.22
C TYR A 114 -0.33 12.16 -1.33
N TRP A 115 0.21 12.98 -0.44
CA TRP A 115 -0.57 13.79 0.49
C TRP A 115 -0.13 15.23 0.45
N GLY A 116 -1.09 16.15 0.41
CA GLY A 116 -0.89 17.59 0.59
C GLY A 116 -1.00 18.04 2.05
N GLY A 117 -1.12 17.10 2.98
CA GLY A 117 -1.09 17.33 4.42
C GLY A 117 -0.19 16.31 5.10
N PRO A 118 0.11 16.49 6.40
CA PRO A 118 1.04 15.63 7.12
C PRO A 118 0.51 14.20 7.25
N VAL A 119 1.37 13.22 6.99
CA VAL A 119 1.13 11.82 7.35
C VAL A 119 1.73 11.55 8.72
N THR A 120 0.96 10.90 9.60
CA THR A 120 1.39 10.58 10.97
C THR A 120 0.95 9.17 11.34
N ALA A 121 1.56 8.59 12.38
CA ALA A 121 1.08 7.31 12.91
C ALA A 121 -0.38 7.41 13.40
N SER A 122 -0.79 8.56 13.97
CA SER A 122 -2.14 8.76 14.51
C SER A 122 -3.22 8.84 13.45
N ASN A 123 -2.89 9.22 12.21
CA ASN A 123 -3.82 9.21 11.08
C ASN A 123 -3.62 8.00 10.14
N ALA A 124 -2.74 7.04 10.49
CA ALA A 124 -2.63 5.74 9.83
C ALA A 124 -3.75 4.80 10.30
N LEU A 125 -4.98 5.09 9.88
CA LEU A 125 -6.21 4.44 10.36
C LEU A 125 -6.92 3.59 9.30
N ASN A 126 -6.40 3.53 8.08
CA ASN A 126 -6.93 2.65 7.05
C ASN A 126 -6.23 1.27 7.15
N PHE A 127 -6.87 0.33 7.82
CA PHE A 127 -6.41 -1.06 7.97
C PHE A 127 -6.78 -1.96 6.78
N GLY A 128 -7.37 -1.38 5.73
CA GLY A 128 -7.97 -2.11 4.63
C GLY A 128 -9.47 -2.34 4.83
N GLN A 129 -10.06 -3.12 3.94
CA GLN A 129 -11.50 -3.33 3.87
C GLN A 129 -11.85 -4.63 3.15
N TYR A 130 -13.05 -5.12 3.41
CA TYR A 130 -13.63 -6.20 2.63
C TYR A 130 -14.17 -5.69 1.29
N ARG A 131 -13.84 -6.39 0.21
CA ARG A 131 -14.51 -6.30 -1.09
C ARG A 131 -15.17 -7.66 -1.32
N ASN A 132 -16.49 -7.73 -1.13
CA ASN A 132 -17.21 -9.01 -0.99
C ASN A 132 -16.54 -9.89 0.09
N LYS A 133 -16.12 -11.12 -0.22
CA LYS A 133 -15.41 -12.00 0.74
C LYS A 133 -13.88 -11.85 0.71
N PHE A 134 -13.33 -11.00 -0.15
CA PHE A 134 -11.89 -10.76 -0.20
C PHE A 134 -11.52 -9.64 0.76
N HIS A 135 -10.62 -9.91 1.70
CA HIS A 135 -10.09 -8.90 2.61
C HIS A 135 -8.84 -8.26 2.00
N VAL A 136 -8.95 -6.98 1.68
CA VAL A 136 -7.81 -6.12 1.33
C VAL A 136 -7.16 -5.70 2.63
N VAL A 137 -5.86 -5.94 2.76
CA VAL A 137 -5.08 -5.63 3.96
C VAL A 137 -3.78 -4.92 3.58
N ILE A 138 -3.24 -4.16 4.53
CA ILE A 138 -2.06 -3.31 4.34
C ILE A 138 -0.96 -3.76 5.30
N ALA A 139 0.28 -3.79 4.81
CA ALA A 139 1.48 -4.12 5.59
C ALA A 139 2.68 -3.28 5.14
N GLY A 140 3.70 -3.19 5.99
CA GLY A 140 4.95 -2.49 5.68
C GLY A 140 4.74 -1.01 5.32
N SER A 141 3.85 -0.33 6.04
CA SER A 141 3.49 1.06 5.77
C SER A 141 4.46 2.04 6.41
N ASN A 142 5.10 2.88 5.60
CA ASN A 142 5.97 3.97 6.03
C ASN A 142 5.38 5.32 5.60
N GLY A 143 5.52 6.32 6.47
CA GLY A 143 5.13 7.70 6.21
C GLY A 143 6.32 8.63 6.27
N TYR A 144 6.42 9.53 5.28
CA TYR A 144 7.49 10.52 5.19
C TYR A 144 6.90 11.91 4.91
N VAL A 145 7.41 12.93 5.61
CA VAL A 145 6.98 14.35 5.55
C VAL A 145 8.14 15.31 5.36
#